data_AF-A0A241WT57-F1
#
_entry.id   AF-A0A241WT57-F1
#
_cell.length_a   1.000
_cell.length_b   1.000
_cell.length_c   1.000
_cell.angle_alpha   90.00
_cell.angle_beta   90.00
_cell.angle_gamma   90.00
#
_symmetry.space_group_name_H-M   'P 1'
#
loop_
_entity.id
_entity.type
_entity.pdbx_description
1 polymer ?
#
loop_
_entity_poly.entity_id
_entity_poly.type
_entity_poly.pdbx_seq_one_letter_code
_entity_poly.pdbx_strand_id
1 'polypeptide(L)'
;MYTHYDLMLPLLRIMQSHDVTYSLKEAYEALLQELKCSEEERNETMEDGRNVIFYRLQWAKTYLKKAGLIDYSKRAHFNLSKVGRGLDLKGIEKIDKKYLSRFDSFSEFRKINSKTEKAQKTENIQKDSANSEELTPPEIIYQQSKILSNDLKDELLNLIKNNSPSFFERLVVDLLVAMGYGGSHQDAAQAIGKTNDGGIDGVISEDRLGLDKIYIQAKRWENTVGRPDIQQFKGALADQVAKKGVFITTSSFSKEAIESAKKSGIVFIDGEKLTSLMIEFGLGVQIERSFHIYKIDQDRFDEENF
;
A
#
# COMPACT_ATOMS: atom_id res chain seq x y z
N MET A 1 -5.15 -15.40 9.02
CA MET A 1 -5.10 -13.97 9.38
C MET A 1 -6.46 -13.56 9.92
N TYR A 2 -6.53 -12.98 11.12
CA TYR A 2 -7.81 -12.68 11.79
C TYR A 2 -8.51 -11.46 11.19
N THR A 3 -9.76 -11.60 10.78
CA THR A 3 -10.62 -10.49 10.35
C THR A 3 -11.18 -9.74 11.55
N HIS A 4 -11.73 -8.54 11.35
CA HIS A 4 -12.39 -7.80 12.43
C HIS A 4 -13.59 -8.56 13.05
N TYR A 5 -14.26 -9.47 12.32
CA TYR A 5 -15.31 -10.34 12.87
C TYR A 5 -14.74 -11.45 13.77
N ASP A 6 -13.58 -12.00 13.42
CA ASP A 6 -12.95 -13.06 14.21
C ASP A 6 -12.53 -12.56 15.60
N LEU A 7 -12.26 -11.25 15.73
CA LEU A 7 -11.92 -10.63 17.01
C LEU A 7 -13.15 -10.35 17.90
N MET A 8 -14.37 -10.31 17.35
CA MET A 8 -15.55 -9.85 18.10
C MET A 8 -15.98 -10.82 19.21
N LEU A 9 -16.07 -12.12 18.90
CA LEU A 9 -16.51 -13.11 19.87
C LEU A 9 -15.50 -13.31 21.02
N PRO A 10 -14.18 -13.47 20.76
CA PRO A 10 -13.17 -13.47 21.82
C PRO A 10 -13.22 -12.22 22.68
N LEU A 11 -13.36 -11.04 22.07
CA LEU A 11 -13.46 -9.77 22.79
C LEU A 11 -14.67 -9.76 23.75
N LEU A 12 -15.87 -10.13 23.28
CA LEU A 12 -17.05 -10.18 24.16
C LEU A 12 -16.89 -11.21 25.28
N ARG A 13 -16.25 -12.36 25.03
CA ARG A 13 -15.99 -13.38 26.06
C ARG A 13 -15.07 -12.85 27.16
N ILE A 14 -13.97 -12.20 26.79
CA ILE A 14 -13.04 -11.54 27.72
C ILE A 14 -13.76 -10.47 28.54
N MET A 15 -14.65 -9.70 27.90
CA MET A 15 -15.42 -8.67 28.59
C MET A 15 -16.47 -9.25 29.54
N GLN A 16 -17.11 -10.38 29.20
CA GLN A 16 -18.14 -11.01 30.03
C GLN A 16 -17.54 -11.77 31.23
N SER A 17 -16.34 -12.33 31.11
CA SER A 17 -15.69 -13.05 32.21
C SER A 17 -15.21 -12.14 33.33
N HIS A 18 -14.87 -10.89 33.03
CA HIS A 18 -14.32 -9.94 34.01
C HIS A 18 -15.32 -8.83 34.41
N ASP A 19 -16.36 -8.55 33.60
CA ASP A 19 -17.30 -7.43 33.73
C ASP A 19 -16.64 -6.08 34.06
N VAL A 20 -15.42 -5.87 33.56
CA VAL A 20 -14.64 -4.65 33.75
C VAL A 20 -14.73 -3.71 32.54
N THR A 21 -14.36 -2.46 32.78
CA THR A 21 -14.13 -1.47 31.73
C THR A 21 -12.75 -1.66 31.12
N TYR A 22 -12.65 -1.78 29.80
CA TYR A 22 -11.39 -1.95 29.08
C TYR A 22 -11.01 -0.69 28.32
N SER A 23 -9.73 -0.32 28.36
CA SER A 23 -9.10 0.51 27.34
C SER A 23 -8.84 -0.29 26.07
N LEU A 24 -8.62 0.39 24.94
CA LEU A 24 -8.27 -0.29 23.69
C LEU A 24 -6.96 -1.10 23.79
N LYS A 25 -5.99 -0.62 24.58
CA LYS A 25 -4.70 -1.29 24.77
C LYS A 25 -4.85 -2.56 25.62
N GLU A 26 -5.59 -2.48 26.73
CA GLU A 26 -5.87 -3.65 27.58
C GLU A 26 -6.66 -4.72 26.82
N ALA A 27 -7.67 -4.30 26.05
CA ALA A 27 -8.43 -5.21 25.20
C ALA A 27 -7.55 -5.89 24.15
N TYR A 28 -6.60 -5.16 23.55
CA TYR A 28 -5.65 -5.74 22.61
C TYR A 28 -4.75 -6.78 23.26
N GLU A 29 -4.15 -6.48 24.42
CA GLU A 29 -3.28 -7.41 25.14
C GLU A 29 -4.03 -8.67 25.59
N ALA A 30 -5.23 -8.52 26.13
CA ALA A 30 -6.07 -9.66 26.53
C ALA A 30 -6.49 -10.52 25.33
N LEU A 31 -6.79 -9.88 24.19
CA LEU A 31 -7.22 -10.58 22.99
C LEU A 31 -6.09 -11.37 22.33
N LEU A 32 -4.85 -10.86 22.36
CA LEU A 32 -3.68 -11.61 21.92
C LEU A 32 -3.43 -12.86 22.77
N GLN A 33 -3.66 -12.79 24.09
CA GLN A 33 -3.53 -13.93 24.99
C GLN A 33 -4.60 -14.99 24.71
N GLU A 34 -5.86 -14.58 24.53
CA GLU A 34 -6.98 -15.48 24.23
C GLU A 34 -6.83 -16.17 22.88
N LEU A 35 -6.39 -15.43 21.85
CA LEU A 35 -6.18 -15.97 20.49
C LEU A 35 -4.90 -16.80 20.34
N LYS A 36 -3.97 -16.73 21.30
CA LYS A 36 -2.65 -17.38 21.26
C LYS A 36 -1.88 -17.06 19.97
N CYS A 37 -1.89 -15.79 19.55
CA CYS A 37 -1.23 -15.34 18.32
C CYS A 37 0.29 -15.59 18.36
N SER A 38 0.86 -15.91 17.20
CA SER A 38 2.33 -16.01 17.04
C SER A 38 2.99 -14.62 17.07
N GLU A 39 4.32 -14.58 17.24
CA GLU A 39 5.06 -13.31 17.13
C GLU A 39 4.97 -12.68 15.74
N GLU A 40 4.89 -13.51 14.69
CA GLU A 40 4.72 -13.04 13.30
C GLU A 40 3.37 -12.34 13.12
N GLU A 41 2.28 -12.96 13.60
CA GLU A 41 0.93 -12.36 13.54
C GLU A 41 0.83 -11.10 14.40
N ARG A 42 1.50 -11.08 15.55
CA ARG A 42 1.52 -9.94 16.45
C ARG A 42 2.26 -8.74 15.86
N ASN A 43 3.31 -8.98 15.06
CA ASN A 43 4.12 -7.94 14.45
C ASN A 43 3.69 -7.56 13.03
N GLU A 44 2.59 -8.14 12.55
CA GLU A 44 2.05 -7.83 11.23
C GLU A 44 1.61 -6.35 11.15
N THR A 45 2.08 -5.65 10.12
CA THR A 45 1.78 -4.24 9.89
C THR A 45 1.11 -4.04 8.54
N MET A 46 0.20 -3.07 8.50
CA MET A 46 -0.34 -2.51 7.26
C MET A 46 0.76 -1.74 6.53
N GLU A 47 0.58 -1.43 5.24
CA GLU A 47 1.56 -0.66 4.47
C GLU A 47 1.79 0.77 5.01
N ASP A 48 0.88 1.30 5.84
CA ASP A 48 1.03 2.55 6.56
C ASP A 48 1.73 2.43 7.93
N GLY A 49 2.24 1.22 8.26
CA GLY A 49 2.96 0.92 9.49
C GLY A 49 2.08 0.63 10.71
N ARG A 50 0.75 0.71 10.62
CA ARG A 50 -0.14 0.37 11.74
C ARG A 50 -0.23 -1.15 11.94
N ASN A 51 -0.31 -1.60 13.19
CA ASN A 51 -0.49 -3.02 13.49
C ASN A 51 -1.87 -3.54 13.03
N VAL A 52 -1.88 -4.63 12.27
CA VAL A 52 -3.09 -5.18 11.62
C VAL A 52 -4.16 -5.58 12.65
N ILE A 53 -3.78 -6.36 13.68
CA ILE A 53 -4.72 -6.83 14.70
C ILE A 53 -5.27 -5.65 15.52
N PHE A 54 -4.39 -4.73 15.94
CA PHE A 54 -4.81 -3.54 16.69
C PHE A 54 -5.79 -2.67 15.90
N TYR A 55 -5.55 -2.52 14.59
CA TYR A 55 -6.42 -1.77 13.70
C TYR A 55 -7.78 -2.46 13.52
N ARG A 56 -7.79 -3.78 13.27
CA ARG A 56 -9.02 -4.57 13.14
C ARG A 56 -9.82 -4.62 14.45
N LEU A 57 -9.16 -4.59 15.60
CA LEU A 57 -9.80 -4.47 16.91
C LEU A 57 -10.58 -3.15 17.06
N GLN A 58 -10.07 -2.03 16.53
CA GLN A 58 -10.79 -0.76 16.54
C GLN A 58 -12.10 -0.86 15.74
N TRP A 59 -12.08 -1.57 14.61
CA TRP A 59 -13.28 -1.84 13.82
C TRP A 59 -14.23 -2.82 14.49
N ALA A 60 -13.71 -3.88 15.11
CA ALA A 60 -14.50 -4.80 15.92
C ALA A 60 -15.27 -4.04 17.01
N LYS A 61 -14.57 -3.16 17.75
CA LYS A 61 -15.16 -2.26 18.74
C LYS A 61 -16.24 -1.36 18.12
N THR A 62 -15.96 -0.78 16.94
CA THR A 62 -16.91 0.11 16.26
C THR A 62 -18.20 -0.63 15.89
N TYR A 63 -18.10 -1.83 15.32
CA TYR A 63 -19.28 -2.61 14.90
C TYR A 63 -20.08 -3.13 16.09
N LEU A 64 -19.42 -3.59 17.15
CA LEU A 64 -20.08 -3.97 18.40
C LEU A 64 -20.81 -2.77 19.03
N LYS A 65 -20.22 -1.57 18.99
CA LYS A 65 -20.88 -0.35 19.49
C LYS A 65 -22.11 0.00 18.64
N LYS A 66 -21.99 -0.10 17.31
CA LYS A 66 -23.12 0.14 16.39
C LYS A 66 -24.24 -0.90 16.53
N ALA A 67 -23.91 -2.13 16.89
CA ALA A 67 -24.88 -3.17 17.25
C ALA A 67 -25.46 -3.01 18.66
N GLY A 68 -24.99 -2.03 19.44
CA GLY A 68 -25.46 -1.78 20.80
C GLY A 68 -25.00 -2.82 21.83
N LEU A 69 -23.94 -3.58 21.52
CA LEU A 69 -23.41 -4.64 22.41
C LEU A 69 -22.41 -4.12 23.43
N ILE A 70 -21.77 -2.99 23.13
CA ILE A 70 -20.83 -2.32 24.04
C ILE A 70 -21.21 -0.84 24.17
N ASP A 71 -20.78 -0.23 25.27
CA ASP A 71 -20.90 1.19 25.53
C ASP A 71 -19.54 1.84 25.77
N TYR A 72 -19.46 3.15 25.57
CA TYR A 72 -18.28 3.95 25.91
C TYR A 72 -18.55 4.56 27.29
N SER A 73 -17.76 4.17 28.28
CA SER A 73 -17.93 4.63 29.66
C SER A 73 -17.17 5.93 29.93
N LYS A 74 -15.94 6.05 29.41
CA LYS A 74 -15.05 7.22 29.53
C LYS A 74 -14.04 7.26 28.38
N ARG A 75 -13.25 8.33 28.24
CA ARG A 75 -12.27 8.52 27.15
C ARG A 75 -11.44 7.26 26.92
N ALA A 76 -11.39 6.79 25.68
CA ALA A 76 -10.68 5.57 25.24
C ALA A 76 -11.08 4.24 25.93
N HIS A 77 -12.14 4.20 26.73
CA HIS A 77 -12.60 3.01 27.45
C HIS A 77 -14.01 2.57 27.04
N PHE A 78 -14.26 1.27 27.15
CA PHE A 78 -15.53 0.65 26.78
C PHE A 78 -15.85 -0.55 27.66
N ASN A 79 -17.14 -0.84 27.81
CA ASN A 79 -17.67 -1.94 28.62
C ASN A 79 -18.89 -2.58 27.93
N LEU A 80 -19.34 -3.74 28.40
CA LEU A 80 -20.54 -4.37 27.86
C LEU A 80 -21.79 -3.51 28.15
N SER A 81 -22.65 -3.38 27.15
CA SER A 81 -23.98 -2.78 27.33
C SER A 81 -24.89 -3.75 28.08
N LYS A 82 -26.09 -3.29 28.47
CA LYS A 82 -27.11 -4.19 29.04
C LYS A 82 -27.44 -5.36 28.10
N VAL A 83 -27.49 -5.11 26.80
CA VAL A 83 -27.75 -6.12 25.77
C VAL A 83 -26.55 -7.08 25.67
N GLY A 84 -25.34 -6.54 25.62
CA GLY A 84 -24.11 -7.34 25.56
C GLY A 84 -23.92 -8.28 26.74
N ARG A 85 -24.23 -7.84 27.96
CA ARG A 85 -24.16 -8.70 29.16
C ARG A 85 -25.18 -9.84 29.14
N GLY A 86 -26.35 -9.60 28.57
CA GLY A 86 -27.44 -10.56 28.50
C GLY A 86 -27.27 -11.63 27.41
N LEU A 87 -26.22 -11.55 26.59
CA LEU A 87 -25.95 -12.55 25.56
C LEU A 87 -25.37 -13.83 26.17
N ASP A 88 -25.93 -14.97 25.80
CA ASP A 88 -25.29 -16.27 26.03
C ASP A 88 -24.25 -16.54 24.94
N LEU A 89 -22.97 -16.30 25.28
CA LEU A 89 -21.85 -16.49 24.37
C LEU A 89 -21.41 -17.96 24.23
N LYS A 90 -21.96 -18.89 25.03
CA LYS A 90 -21.56 -20.31 25.00
C LYS A 90 -22.11 -21.05 23.79
N GLY A 91 -23.27 -20.62 23.27
CA GLY A 91 -23.90 -21.19 22.07
C GLY A 91 -23.54 -20.49 20.76
N ILE A 92 -22.63 -19.50 20.79
CA ILE A 92 -22.27 -18.72 19.60
C ILE A 92 -20.93 -19.20 19.06
N GLU A 93 -20.95 -19.66 17.81
CA GLU A 93 -19.72 -20.05 17.08
C GLU A 93 -18.97 -18.84 16.51
N LYS A 94 -19.70 -17.87 15.94
CA LYS A 94 -19.12 -16.65 15.34
C LYS A 94 -20.05 -15.46 15.47
N ILE A 95 -19.48 -14.28 15.72
CA ILE A 95 -20.19 -13.00 15.63
C ILE A 95 -19.80 -12.38 14.29
N ASP A 96 -20.54 -12.77 13.26
CA ASP A 96 -20.39 -12.27 11.91
C ASP A 96 -21.44 -11.19 11.59
N LYS A 97 -21.39 -10.69 10.35
CA LYS A 97 -22.38 -9.77 9.78
C LYS A 97 -23.82 -10.27 9.96
N LYS A 98 -24.08 -11.56 9.76
CA LYS A 98 -25.42 -12.16 9.84
C LYS A 98 -25.92 -12.13 11.28
N TYR A 99 -25.04 -12.38 12.24
CA TYR A 99 -25.34 -12.27 13.66
C TYR A 99 -25.61 -10.82 14.06
N LEU A 100 -24.73 -9.88 13.71
CA LEU A 100 -24.93 -8.46 14.05
C LEU A 100 -26.17 -7.85 13.42
N SER A 101 -26.57 -8.33 12.23
CA SER A 101 -27.80 -7.85 11.55
C SER A 101 -29.10 -8.20 12.29
N ARG A 102 -29.04 -9.00 13.37
CA ARG A 102 -30.17 -9.27 14.27
C ARG A 102 -30.49 -8.09 15.20
N PHE A 103 -29.55 -7.16 15.37
CA PHE A 103 -29.74 -5.94 16.15
C PHE A 103 -30.22 -4.81 15.24
N ASP A 104 -31.36 -4.21 15.57
CA ASP A 104 -32.00 -3.16 14.75
C ASP A 104 -31.05 -1.98 14.50
N SER A 105 -30.29 -1.57 15.52
CA SER A 105 -29.27 -0.50 15.45
C SER A 105 -28.18 -0.78 14.41
N PHE A 106 -27.75 -2.03 14.27
CA PHE A 106 -26.76 -2.44 13.26
C PHE A 106 -27.38 -2.52 11.86
N SER A 107 -28.62 -3.03 11.78
CA SER A 107 -29.37 -3.11 10.52
C SER A 107 -29.62 -1.73 9.93
N GLU A 108 -29.98 -0.75 10.75
CA GLU A 108 -30.13 0.66 10.35
C GLU A 108 -28.83 1.29 9.88
N PHE A 109 -27.74 1.11 10.63
CA PHE A 109 -26.40 1.55 10.23
C PHE A 109 -26.03 1.02 8.82
N ARG A 110 -26.35 -0.26 8.53
CA ARG A 110 -26.03 -0.84 7.22
C ARG A 110 -27.00 -0.42 6.11
N LYS A 111 -28.29 -0.18 6.41
CA LYS A 111 -29.26 0.36 5.44
C LYS A 111 -28.87 1.76 4.96
N ILE A 112 -28.24 2.55 5.81
CA ILE A 112 -27.69 3.87 5.43
C ILE A 112 -26.55 3.67 4.43
N ASN A 113 -25.64 2.71 4.66
CA ASN A 113 -24.54 2.42 3.74
C ASN A 113 -25.02 1.81 2.40
N SER A 114 -26.06 0.97 2.39
CA SER A 114 -26.56 0.32 1.17
C SER A 114 -27.52 1.18 0.34
N LYS A 115 -28.18 2.19 0.93
CA LYS A 115 -28.92 3.21 0.15
C LYS A 115 -27.98 4.06 -0.71
N THR A 116 -26.74 4.25 -0.29
CA THR A 116 -25.69 4.91 -1.08
C THR A 116 -25.24 4.04 -2.26
N GLU A 117 -25.19 2.72 -2.10
CA GLU A 117 -24.84 1.77 -3.18
C GLU A 117 -25.93 1.61 -4.25
N LYS A 118 -27.21 1.77 -3.90
CA LYS A 118 -28.32 1.60 -4.85
C LYS A 118 -28.52 2.78 -5.82
N ALA A 119 -27.89 3.93 -5.58
CA ALA A 119 -27.96 5.07 -6.49
C ALA A 119 -26.98 4.98 -7.69
N GLN A 120 -26.11 3.95 -7.76
CA GLN A 120 -25.04 3.85 -8.76
C GLN A 120 -24.94 2.51 -9.50
N LYS A 121 -25.98 1.68 -9.53
CA LYS A 121 -25.96 0.47 -10.38
C LYS A 121 -26.57 0.74 -11.75
N THR A 122 -25.75 1.26 -12.66
CA THR A 122 -25.79 0.84 -14.06
C THR A 122 -24.74 -0.26 -14.23
N GLU A 123 -25.28 -1.45 -14.54
CA GLU A 123 -24.74 -2.71 -15.04
C GLU A 123 -23.23 -3.08 -14.94
N ASN A 124 -23.06 -4.35 -14.56
CA ASN A 124 -21.89 -5.24 -14.71
C ASN A 124 -20.68 -5.04 -13.79
N ILE A 125 -20.77 -5.63 -12.59
CA ILE A 125 -19.79 -6.63 -12.09
C ILE A 125 -20.55 -7.65 -11.23
N GLN A 126 -20.69 -8.89 -11.70
CA GLN A 126 -20.94 -10.06 -10.86
C GLN A 126 -19.66 -10.90 -10.81
N LYS A 127 -19.36 -11.40 -9.60
CA LYS A 127 -18.23 -12.23 -9.16
C LYS A 127 -17.03 -11.46 -8.58
N ASP A 128 -17.18 -11.04 -7.32
CA ASP A 128 -16.15 -11.15 -6.25
C ASP A 128 -16.72 -10.82 -4.86
N SER A 129 -18.00 -11.10 -4.65
CA SER A 129 -18.73 -10.69 -3.44
C SER A 129 -18.39 -11.48 -2.17
N ALA A 130 -17.46 -12.43 -2.22
CA ALA A 130 -17.08 -13.23 -1.04
C ALA A 130 -15.92 -12.61 -0.24
N ASN A 131 -14.95 -11.95 -0.91
CA ASN A 131 -13.75 -11.42 -0.25
C ASN A 131 -13.91 -9.99 0.30
N SER A 132 -14.85 -9.21 -0.24
CA SER A 132 -15.11 -7.84 0.21
C SER A 132 -15.86 -7.76 1.55
N GLU A 133 -16.48 -8.85 2.01
CA GLU A 133 -17.32 -8.84 3.21
C GLU A 133 -16.53 -8.89 4.53
N GLU A 134 -15.27 -9.32 4.50
CA GLU A 134 -14.41 -9.47 5.69
C GLU A 134 -13.48 -8.28 5.94
N LEU A 135 -13.37 -7.39 4.95
CA LEU A 135 -12.51 -6.21 5.00
C LEU A 135 -13.22 -5.02 5.63
N THR A 136 -12.47 -4.23 6.38
CA THR A 136 -12.93 -2.95 6.90
C THR A 136 -13.01 -1.91 5.78
N PRO A 137 -13.85 -0.87 5.89
CA PRO A 137 -14.00 0.13 4.82
C PRO A 137 -12.66 0.76 4.36
N PRO A 138 -11.71 1.09 5.24
CA PRO A 138 -10.41 1.60 4.81
C PRO A 138 -9.52 0.55 4.14
N GLU A 139 -9.60 -0.73 4.54
CA GLU A 139 -8.92 -1.82 3.82
C GLU A 139 -9.50 -1.97 2.40
N ILE A 140 -10.81 -1.80 2.23
CA ILE A 140 -11.46 -1.77 0.90
C ILE A 140 -10.91 -0.59 0.08
N ILE A 141 -10.92 0.63 0.63
CA ILE A 141 -10.38 1.82 -0.06
C ILE A 141 -8.93 1.59 -0.48
N TYR A 142 -8.12 1.06 0.44
CA TYR A 142 -6.72 0.77 0.19
C TYR A 142 -6.53 -0.26 -0.93
N GLN A 143 -7.25 -1.39 -0.90
CA GLN A 143 -7.18 -2.39 -1.98
C GLN A 143 -7.63 -1.81 -3.33
N GLN A 144 -8.71 -1.05 -3.35
CA GLN A 144 -9.19 -0.41 -4.58
C GLN A 144 -8.20 0.64 -5.09
N SER A 145 -7.54 1.39 -4.20
CA SER A 145 -6.46 2.30 -4.57
C SER A 145 -5.26 1.57 -5.18
N LYS A 146 -4.94 0.37 -4.70
CA LYS A 146 -3.85 -0.47 -5.24
C LYS A 146 -4.19 -1.00 -6.63
N ILE A 147 -5.44 -1.42 -6.85
CA ILE A 147 -5.94 -1.83 -8.17
C ILE A 147 -5.82 -0.66 -9.15
N LEU A 148 -6.37 0.51 -8.79
CA LEU A 148 -6.29 1.71 -9.63
C LEU A 148 -4.84 2.11 -9.93
N SER A 149 -3.96 2.01 -8.95
CA SER A 149 -2.53 2.28 -9.13
C SER A 149 -1.88 1.31 -10.11
N ASN A 150 -2.19 0.01 -10.03
CA ASN A 150 -1.66 -0.99 -10.96
C ASN A 150 -2.20 -0.80 -12.38
N ASP A 151 -3.49 -0.53 -12.54
CA ASP A 151 -4.08 -0.24 -13.85
C ASP A 151 -3.41 0.99 -14.49
N LEU A 152 -3.17 2.04 -13.69
CA LEU A 152 -2.44 3.23 -14.15
C LEU A 152 -1.00 2.91 -14.55
N LYS A 153 -0.30 2.04 -13.81
CA LYS A 153 1.05 1.58 -14.19
C LYS A 153 1.05 0.87 -15.53
N ASP A 154 0.07 -0.01 -15.78
CA ASP A 154 -0.05 -0.73 -17.04
C ASP A 154 -0.35 0.21 -18.22
N GLU A 155 -1.27 1.15 -18.04
CA GLU A 155 -1.55 2.20 -19.04
C GLU A 155 -0.31 3.04 -19.34
N LEU A 156 0.40 3.49 -18.30
CA LEU A 156 1.62 4.28 -18.43
C LEU A 156 2.71 3.50 -19.17
N LEU A 157 2.91 2.23 -18.83
CA LEU A 157 3.90 1.39 -19.50
C LEU A 157 3.58 1.20 -20.99
N ASN A 158 2.30 1.02 -21.33
CA ASN A 158 1.85 0.92 -22.73
C ASN A 158 2.10 2.22 -23.50
N LEU A 159 1.84 3.38 -22.89
CA LEU A 159 2.14 4.68 -23.50
C LEU A 159 3.64 4.83 -23.78
N ILE A 160 4.50 4.44 -22.83
CA ILE A 160 5.95 4.49 -22.99
C ILE A 160 6.41 3.57 -24.13
N LYS A 161 5.89 2.34 -24.17
CA LYS A 161 6.21 1.37 -25.22
C LYS A 161 5.80 1.84 -26.62
N ASN A 162 4.71 2.60 -26.74
CA ASN A 162 4.24 3.12 -28.04
C ASN A 162 5.01 4.35 -28.53
N ASN A 163 5.91 4.92 -27.74
CA ASN A 163 6.74 6.04 -28.13
C ASN A 163 8.08 5.62 -28.75
N SER A 164 8.80 6.59 -29.33
CA SER A 164 10.11 6.35 -29.94
C SER A 164 11.19 5.98 -28.90
N PRO A 165 12.25 5.23 -29.26
CA PRO A 165 13.39 4.98 -28.37
C PRO A 165 13.99 6.25 -27.78
N SER A 166 14.20 7.29 -28.61
CA SER A 166 14.72 8.58 -28.14
C SER A 166 13.82 9.27 -27.10
N PHE A 167 12.51 9.05 -27.17
CA PHE A 167 11.58 9.56 -26.18
C PHE A 167 11.77 8.83 -24.85
N PHE A 168 11.95 7.51 -24.88
CA PHE A 168 12.18 6.72 -23.69
C PHE A 168 13.48 7.10 -22.97
N GLU A 169 14.56 7.34 -23.73
CA GLU A 169 15.84 7.82 -23.18
C GLU A 169 15.67 9.16 -22.43
N ARG A 170 14.95 10.11 -23.04
CA ARG A 170 14.64 11.40 -22.41
C ARG A 170 13.80 11.23 -21.14
N LEU A 171 12.74 10.43 -21.23
CA LEU A 171 11.85 10.15 -20.09
C LEU A 171 12.60 9.56 -18.90
N VAL A 172 13.53 8.65 -19.17
CA VAL A 172 14.38 8.04 -18.14
C VAL A 172 15.26 9.09 -17.44
N VAL A 173 15.85 10.01 -18.21
CA VAL A 173 16.64 11.10 -17.63
C VAL A 173 15.74 12.04 -16.83
N ASP A 174 14.57 12.42 -17.36
CA ASP A 174 13.59 13.25 -16.66
C ASP A 174 13.16 12.63 -15.32
N LEU A 175 13.01 11.30 -15.27
CA LEU A 175 12.70 10.58 -14.04
C LEU A 175 13.83 10.70 -13.02
N LEU A 176 15.07 10.46 -13.42
CA LEU A 176 16.22 10.57 -12.52
C LEU A 176 16.37 12.01 -12.00
N VAL A 177 16.08 13.02 -12.84
CA VAL A 177 16.04 14.42 -12.40
C VAL A 177 14.93 14.68 -11.39
N ALA A 178 13.72 14.17 -11.62
CA ALA A 178 12.60 14.29 -10.69
C ALA A 178 12.91 13.62 -9.34
N MET A 179 13.72 12.56 -9.34
CA MET A 179 14.23 11.89 -8.15
C MET A 179 15.37 12.67 -7.44
N GLY A 180 15.86 13.75 -8.05
CA GLY A 180 16.89 14.63 -7.49
C GLY A 180 18.33 14.36 -7.97
N TYR A 181 18.53 13.48 -8.95
CA TYR A 181 19.83 13.29 -9.60
C TYR A 181 20.11 14.41 -10.63
N GLY A 182 21.38 14.59 -10.99
CA GLY A 182 21.80 15.49 -12.07
C GLY A 182 22.17 16.91 -11.64
N GLY A 183 22.08 17.22 -10.35
CA GLY A 183 22.55 18.50 -9.82
C GLY A 183 21.71 19.70 -10.26
N SER A 184 22.27 20.56 -11.12
CA SER A 184 21.55 21.70 -11.71
C SER A 184 20.73 21.25 -12.92
N HIS A 185 19.58 21.88 -13.17
CA HIS A 185 18.68 21.48 -14.26
C HIS A 185 19.34 21.56 -15.66
N GLN A 186 20.39 22.38 -15.81
CA GLN A 186 21.15 22.51 -17.06
C GLN A 186 22.14 21.35 -17.29
N ASP A 187 22.70 20.78 -16.23
CA ASP A 187 23.66 19.67 -16.32
C ASP A 187 22.95 18.36 -16.66
N ALA A 188 21.76 18.15 -16.10
CA ALA A 188 20.94 16.98 -16.41
C ALA A 188 20.42 16.95 -17.85
N ALA A 189 20.09 18.11 -18.43
CA ALA A 189 19.68 18.20 -19.83
C ALA A 189 20.81 17.83 -20.82
N GLN A 190 22.07 17.94 -20.38
CA GLN A 190 23.24 17.52 -21.17
C GLN A 190 23.57 16.02 -21.05
N ALA A 191 22.83 15.26 -20.23
CA ALA A 191 23.05 13.85 -19.99
C ALA A 191 22.73 12.96 -21.19
N ILE A 192 21.87 13.42 -22.11
CA ILE A 192 21.33 12.63 -23.22
C ILE A 192 22.28 12.68 -24.43
N GLY A 193 22.71 11.51 -24.91
CA GLY A 193 23.32 11.36 -26.24
C GLY A 193 24.79 11.77 -26.39
N LYS A 194 25.56 11.91 -25.30
CA LYS A 194 27.00 12.24 -25.36
C LYS A 194 27.93 11.04 -25.54
N THR A 195 27.42 9.83 -25.43
CA THR A 195 28.21 8.59 -25.44
C THR A 195 27.54 7.58 -26.37
N ASN A 196 28.16 7.29 -27.51
CA ASN A 196 27.72 6.29 -28.50
C ASN A 196 28.57 5.01 -28.40
N ASP A 197 29.04 4.70 -27.19
CA ASP A 197 30.05 3.69 -26.88
C ASP A 197 29.40 2.32 -26.57
N GLY A 198 28.52 1.89 -27.48
CA GLY A 198 28.08 0.50 -27.55
C GLY A 198 27.29 -0.02 -26.35
N GLY A 199 26.74 0.85 -25.51
CA GLY A 199 25.86 0.45 -24.39
C GLY A 199 25.59 1.51 -23.32
N ILE A 200 25.78 2.80 -23.58
CA ILE A 200 25.46 3.88 -22.63
C ILE A 200 24.60 4.88 -23.37
N ASP A 201 23.41 5.17 -22.86
CA ASP A 201 22.47 6.11 -23.49
C ASP A 201 22.53 7.50 -22.81
N GLY A 202 23.02 7.56 -21.56
CA GLY A 202 23.21 8.82 -20.88
C GLY A 202 24.10 8.76 -19.64
N VAL A 203 24.49 9.94 -19.16
CA VAL A 203 25.34 10.11 -17.97
C VAL A 203 24.79 11.23 -17.10
N ILE A 204 24.45 10.92 -15.86
CA ILE A 204 23.91 11.89 -14.89
C ILE A 204 24.78 11.95 -13.65
N SER A 205 24.91 13.13 -13.04
CA SER A 205 25.61 13.28 -11.76
C SER A 205 24.76 12.74 -10.60
N GLU A 206 25.40 12.06 -9.65
CA GLU A 206 24.73 11.61 -8.43
C GLU A 206 24.44 12.78 -7.47
N ASP A 207 25.34 13.77 -7.49
CA ASP A 207 25.34 14.90 -6.57
C ASP A 207 25.39 16.24 -7.33
N ARG A 208 25.10 17.33 -6.61
CA ARG A 208 25.07 18.69 -7.17
C ARG A 208 26.43 19.24 -7.61
N LEU A 209 27.53 18.72 -7.07
CA LEU A 209 28.89 19.12 -7.42
C LEU A 209 29.41 18.34 -8.63
N GLY A 210 28.73 17.27 -9.03
CA GLY A 210 29.10 16.44 -10.17
C GLY A 210 30.34 15.59 -9.95
N LEU A 211 30.64 15.25 -8.69
CA LEU A 211 31.81 14.47 -8.31
C LEU A 211 31.65 13.00 -8.72
N ASP A 212 30.46 12.46 -8.49
CA ASP A 212 30.12 11.09 -8.87
C ASP A 212 29.17 11.08 -10.08
N LYS A 213 29.46 10.20 -11.04
CA LYS A 213 28.67 10.00 -12.26
C LYS A 213 27.97 8.64 -12.23
N ILE A 214 26.74 8.64 -12.67
CA ILE A 214 25.89 7.48 -12.88
C ILE A 214 25.66 7.34 -14.38
N TYR A 215 26.03 6.18 -14.90
CA TYR A 215 25.85 5.85 -16.31
C TYR A 215 24.54 5.13 -16.51
N ILE A 216 23.82 5.46 -17.57
CA ILE A 216 22.46 5.01 -17.81
C ILE A 216 22.41 4.24 -19.11
N GLN A 217 21.74 3.08 -19.08
CA GLN A 217 21.27 2.39 -20.27
C GLN A 217 19.74 2.28 -20.17
N ALA A 218 19.03 2.81 -21.15
CA ALA A 218 17.58 2.82 -21.30
C ALA A 218 17.17 1.98 -22.51
N LYS A 219 16.66 0.77 -22.24
CA LYS A 219 16.31 -0.21 -23.26
C LYS A 219 14.79 -0.36 -23.42
N ARG A 220 14.19 0.22 -24.46
CA ARG A 220 12.76 0.02 -24.79
C ARG A 220 12.56 -1.36 -25.44
N TRP A 221 12.12 -2.34 -24.67
CA TRP A 221 12.03 -3.74 -25.08
C TRP A 221 10.68 -4.36 -24.71
N GLU A 222 10.27 -5.34 -25.51
CA GLU A 222 9.15 -6.25 -25.18
C GLU A 222 9.65 -7.54 -24.53
N ASN A 223 10.77 -8.07 -25.01
CA ASN A 223 11.34 -9.31 -24.49
C ASN A 223 12.13 -9.08 -23.19
N THR A 224 12.23 -10.12 -22.38
CA THR A 224 13.08 -10.15 -21.19
C THR A 224 14.53 -9.82 -21.52
N VAL A 225 15.12 -8.88 -20.77
CA VAL A 225 16.54 -8.51 -20.89
C VAL A 225 17.40 -9.61 -20.30
N GLY A 226 18.33 -10.12 -21.10
CA GLY A 226 19.17 -11.27 -20.77
C GLY A 226 20.58 -10.90 -20.33
N ARG A 227 21.34 -11.92 -19.92
CA ARG A 227 22.75 -11.79 -19.52
C ARG A 227 23.65 -11.08 -20.56
N PRO A 228 23.52 -11.30 -21.89
CA PRO A 228 24.40 -10.64 -22.87
C PRO A 228 24.31 -9.11 -22.81
N ASP A 229 23.10 -8.57 -22.66
CA ASP A 229 22.88 -7.12 -22.57
C ASP A 229 23.55 -6.52 -21.33
N ILE A 230 23.44 -7.23 -20.20
CA ILE A 230 24.07 -6.79 -18.96
C ILE A 230 25.60 -6.91 -19.05
N GLN A 231 26.14 -7.90 -19.74
CA GLN A 231 27.58 -8.02 -19.98
C GLN A 231 28.11 -6.90 -20.87
N GLN A 232 27.36 -6.54 -21.91
CA GLN A 232 27.68 -5.41 -22.77
C GLN A 232 27.73 -4.11 -21.97
N PHE A 233 26.71 -3.84 -21.15
CA PHE A 233 26.68 -2.66 -20.30
C PHE A 233 27.83 -2.65 -19.28
N LYS A 234 28.14 -3.79 -18.65
CA LYS A 234 29.30 -3.91 -17.76
C LYS A 234 30.62 -3.60 -18.46
N GLY A 235 30.77 -4.00 -19.73
CA GLY A 235 31.92 -3.66 -20.56
C GLY A 235 32.03 -2.15 -20.74
N ALA A 236 30.95 -1.51 -21.17
CA ALA A 236 30.90 -0.06 -21.36
C ALA A 236 31.21 0.72 -20.06
N LEU A 237 30.71 0.25 -18.91
CA LEU A 237 31.04 0.84 -17.61
C LEU A 237 32.54 0.70 -17.28
N ALA A 238 33.15 -0.45 -17.59
CA ALA A 238 34.57 -0.68 -17.34
C ALA A 238 35.45 0.23 -18.22
N ASP A 239 35.07 0.43 -19.48
CA ASP A 239 35.77 1.33 -20.41
C ASP A 239 35.74 2.79 -19.93
N GLN A 240 34.66 3.19 -19.25
CA GLN A 240 34.50 4.51 -18.64
C GLN A 240 35.03 4.60 -17.20
N VAL A 241 35.66 3.54 -16.67
CA VAL A 241 36.13 3.42 -15.27
C VAL A 241 35.01 3.77 -14.26
N ALA A 242 33.77 3.46 -14.64
CA ALA A 242 32.57 3.79 -13.90
C ALA A 242 32.31 2.76 -12.79
N LYS A 243 31.91 3.25 -11.61
CA LYS A 243 31.56 2.39 -10.46
C LYS A 243 30.06 2.14 -10.32
N LYS A 244 29.24 3.01 -10.91
CA LYS A 244 27.78 3.04 -10.73
C LYS A 244 27.10 3.11 -12.08
N GLY A 245 26.09 2.28 -12.27
CA GLY A 245 25.26 2.29 -13.46
C GLY A 245 23.80 1.98 -13.13
N VAL A 246 22.89 2.47 -13.97
CA VAL A 246 21.47 2.14 -13.89
C VAL A 246 21.04 1.58 -15.24
N PHE A 247 20.48 0.38 -15.23
CA PHE A 247 19.91 -0.25 -16.41
C PHE A 247 18.38 -0.23 -16.27
N ILE A 248 17.73 0.43 -17.23
CA ILE A 248 16.30 0.70 -17.23
C ILE A 248 15.68 0.05 -18.46
N THR A 249 14.58 -0.68 -18.29
CA THR A 249 13.86 -1.35 -19.39
C THR A 249 12.35 -1.23 -19.21
N THR A 250 11.61 -1.24 -20.32
CA THR A 250 10.15 -1.37 -20.32
C THR A 250 9.66 -2.82 -20.16
N SER A 251 10.58 -3.79 -20.11
CA SER A 251 10.30 -5.21 -19.88
C SER A 251 10.77 -5.67 -18.49
N SER A 252 11.14 -6.94 -18.35
CA SER A 252 11.70 -7.53 -17.12
C SER A 252 13.13 -8.03 -17.36
N PHE A 253 13.86 -8.27 -16.28
CA PHE A 253 15.20 -8.87 -16.33
C PHE A 253 15.13 -10.38 -16.05
N SER A 254 15.97 -11.17 -16.74
CA SER A 254 16.12 -12.59 -16.41
C SER A 254 16.87 -12.76 -15.08
N LYS A 255 16.67 -13.89 -14.39
CA LYS A 255 17.40 -14.18 -13.14
C LYS A 255 18.90 -14.18 -13.37
N GLU A 256 19.36 -14.75 -14.47
CA GLU A 256 20.78 -14.81 -14.86
C GLU A 256 21.35 -13.42 -15.15
N ALA A 257 20.54 -12.50 -15.71
CA ALA A 257 20.92 -11.11 -15.94
C ALA A 257 21.18 -10.38 -14.62
N ILE A 258 20.26 -10.52 -13.66
CA ILE A 258 20.40 -9.94 -12.32
C ILE A 258 21.62 -10.53 -11.59
N GLU A 259 21.79 -11.86 -11.64
CA GLU A 259 22.91 -12.53 -10.99
C GLU A 259 24.27 -12.12 -11.55
N SER A 260 24.37 -11.91 -12.86
CA SER A 260 25.58 -11.43 -13.54
C SER A 260 26.05 -10.04 -13.03
N ALA A 261 25.14 -9.25 -12.46
CA ALA A 261 25.40 -7.88 -12.00
C ALA A 261 25.51 -7.72 -10.47
N LYS A 262 25.35 -8.79 -9.67
CA LYS A 262 25.39 -8.72 -8.19
C LYS A 262 26.61 -7.99 -7.60
N LYS A 263 27.73 -7.92 -8.33
CA LYS A 263 28.99 -7.29 -7.89
C LYS A 263 29.41 -6.06 -8.71
N SER A 264 28.56 -5.55 -9.61
CA SER A 264 28.96 -4.53 -10.60
C SER A 264 28.44 -3.12 -10.33
N GLY A 265 27.82 -2.86 -9.17
CA GLY A 265 27.28 -1.52 -8.87
C GLY A 265 26.16 -1.07 -9.82
N ILE A 266 25.51 -2.03 -10.49
CA ILE A 266 24.41 -1.77 -11.43
C ILE A 266 23.09 -1.91 -10.68
N VAL A 267 22.24 -0.89 -10.79
CA VAL A 267 20.86 -0.90 -10.32
C VAL A 267 19.93 -1.22 -11.49
N PHE A 268 18.96 -2.10 -11.27
CA PHE A 268 17.94 -2.46 -12.25
C PHE A 268 16.62 -1.74 -11.97
N ILE A 269 16.02 -1.22 -13.03
CA ILE A 269 14.68 -0.66 -13.05
C ILE A 269 13.93 -1.31 -14.22
N ASP A 270 13.00 -2.20 -13.91
CA ASP A 270 12.13 -2.84 -14.89
C ASP A 270 10.86 -2.01 -15.12
N GLY A 271 9.98 -2.48 -16.01
CA GLY A 271 8.76 -1.74 -16.37
C GLY A 271 7.85 -1.43 -15.17
N GLU A 272 7.73 -2.36 -14.21
CA GLU A 272 6.90 -2.18 -13.02
C GLU A 272 7.50 -1.14 -12.05
N LYS A 273 8.81 -1.24 -11.80
CA LYS A 273 9.49 -0.27 -10.95
C LYS A 273 9.56 1.11 -11.60
N LEU A 274 9.76 1.17 -12.92
CA LEU A 274 9.78 2.41 -13.69
C LEU A 274 8.47 3.18 -13.50
N THR A 275 7.33 2.55 -13.76
CA THR A 275 6.02 3.21 -13.64
C THR A 275 5.66 3.53 -12.19
N SER A 276 6.09 2.71 -11.23
CA SER A 276 5.97 3.02 -9.81
C SER A 276 6.70 4.32 -9.44
N LEU A 277 7.96 4.46 -9.87
CA LEU A 277 8.76 5.68 -9.65
C LEU A 277 8.15 6.89 -10.37
N MET A 278 7.65 6.72 -11.59
CA MET A 278 6.97 7.80 -12.31
C MET A 278 5.76 8.33 -11.54
N ILE A 279 4.95 7.44 -10.97
CA ILE A 279 3.80 7.83 -10.14
C ILE A 279 4.27 8.51 -8.84
N GLU A 280 5.25 7.93 -8.16
CA GLU A 280 5.80 8.45 -6.90
C GLU A 280 6.36 9.87 -7.05
N PHE A 281 7.10 10.14 -8.13
CA PHE A 281 7.74 11.43 -8.39
C PHE A 281 6.89 12.35 -9.29
N GLY A 282 5.64 11.96 -9.62
CA GLY A 282 4.71 12.78 -10.39
C GLY A 282 5.12 13.03 -11.85
N LEU A 283 5.89 12.14 -12.46
CA LEU A 283 6.32 12.25 -13.86
C LEU A 283 5.29 11.58 -14.78
N GLY A 284 4.72 12.33 -15.71
CA GLY A 284 3.75 11.81 -16.69
C GLY A 284 2.38 11.49 -16.10
N VAL A 285 2.12 11.87 -14.85
CA VAL A 285 0.84 11.71 -14.16
C VAL A 285 0.41 13.01 -13.48
N GLN A 286 -0.89 13.14 -13.20
CA GLN A 286 -1.46 14.29 -12.52
C GLN A 286 -2.48 13.82 -11.48
N ILE A 287 -2.62 14.59 -10.39
CA ILE A 287 -3.65 14.33 -9.39
C ILE A 287 -5.01 14.72 -10.00
N GLU A 288 -5.84 13.73 -10.32
CA GLU A 288 -7.20 13.98 -10.78
C GLU A 288 -8.11 14.43 -9.62
N ARG A 289 -8.06 13.73 -8.47
CA ARG A 289 -8.87 13.99 -7.27
C ARG A 289 -8.15 13.56 -5.99
N SER A 290 -8.48 14.20 -4.87
CA SER A 290 -7.98 13.85 -3.53
C SER A 290 -9.13 13.69 -2.54
N PHE A 291 -9.09 12.66 -1.71
CA PHE A 291 -10.09 12.42 -0.65
C PHE A 291 -9.43 12.51 0.72
N HIS A 292 -10.14 13.12 1.69
CA HIS A 292 -9.68 13.23 3.07
C HIS A 292 -10.51 12.31 3.98
N ILE A 293 -9.83 11.52 4.80
CA ILE A 293 -10.46 10.69 5.84
C ILE A 293 -10.29 11.40 7.18
N TYR A 294 -11.39 11.86 7.76
CA TYR A 294 -11.38 12.52 9.07
C TYR A 294 -11.51 11.51 10.20
N LYS A 295 -10.77 11.74 11.28
CA LYS A 295 -10.91 11.05 12.57
C LYS A 295 -11.34 12.09 13.60
N ILE A 296 -12.22 11.69 14.52
CA ILE A 296 -12.58 12.54 15.66
C ILE A 296 -11.32 12.78 16.49
N ASP A 297 -11.00 14.05 16.69
CA ASP A 297 -10.06 14.49 17.72
C ASP A 297 -10.76 14.40 19.08
N GLN A 298 -10.46 13.35 19.84
CA GLN A 298 -11.11 13.11 21.13
C GLN A 298 -10.74 14.18 22.16
N ASP A 299 -9.57 14.82 22.01
CA ASP A 299 -9.02 15.77 22.97
C ASP A 299 -9.84 17.06 22.98
N ARG A 300 -10.43 17.41 21.83
CA ARG A 300 -11.30 18.56 21.65
C ARG A 300 -12.66 18.46 22.36
N PHE A 301 -13.07 17.26 22.76
CA PHE A 301 -14.34 16.99 23.44
C PHE A 301 -14.16 16.56 24.90
N ASP A 302 -12.95 16.76 25.45
CA ASP A 302 -12.68 16.54 26.86
C ASP A 302 -13.10 17.79 27.65
N GLU A 303 -14.13 17.67 28.49
CA GLU A 303 -14.64 18.78 29.31
C GLU A 303 -13.59 19.26 30.33
N GLU A 304 -12.62 18.42 30.70
CA GLU A 304 -11.51 18.80 31.60
C GLU A 304 -10.47 19.72 30.94
N ASN A 305 -10.50 19.84 29.60
CA ASN A 305 -9.63 20.74 28.83
C ASN A 305 -10.31 22.06 28.44
N PHE A 306 -11.52 22.35 28.95
CA PHE A 306 -12.30 23.56 28.67
C PHE A 306 -12.36 24.53 29.86
#